data_AF-A0A7C9PRU0-F1
#
_entry.id   AF-A0A7C9PRU0-F1
#
_cell.length_a   1.000
_cell.length_b   1.000
_cell.length_c   1.000
_cell.angle_alpha   90.00
_cell.angle_beta   90.00
_cell.angle_gamma   90.00
#
_symmetry.space_group_name_H-M   'P 1'
#
loop_
_entity.id
_entity.type
_entity.pdbx_description
1 polymer ?
#
loop_
_entity_poly.entity_id
_entity_poly.type
_entity_poly.pdbx_seq_one_letter_code
_entity_poly.pdbx_strand_id
1 'polypeptide(L)'
;MSDDYKLLNLGGLTSLVTNVRVLYWGNEFVLECLYDPTGDRLPYSLNFKDCREIRWEVHDPEEVGEPFAELIGIHLGEDSHPGSPQENCRKPALIHTDIFEISLLYSSFNIERGQHSAEIEQSKPLVEA
;
A
#
# COMPACT_ATOMS: atom_id res chain seq x y z
N MET A 1 1.20 0.52 -20.42
CA MET A 1 1.35 0.91 -19.01
C MET A 1 2.37 -0.06 -18.44
N SER A 2 3.55 0.43 -18.06
CA SER A 2 4.61 -0.44 -17.56
C SER A 2 4.34 -0.59 -16.07
N ASP A 3 3.80 -1.74 -15.68
CA ASP A 3 3.39 -2.00 -14.30
C ASP A 3 4.62 -2.00 -13.39
N ASP A 4 4.80 -0.94 -12.60
CA ASP A 4 5.82 -0.88 -11.54
C ASP A 4 5.65 -2.03 -10.55
N TYR A 5 4.53 -2.76 -10.59
CA TYR A 5 4.30 -4.05 -9.96
C TYR A 5 5.49 -5.03 -10.11
N LYS A 6 6.09 -5.12 -11.31
CA LYS A 6 7.30 -5.93 -11.55
C LYS A 6 8.54 -5.33 -10.88
N LEU A 7 8.65 -4.01 -10.82
CA LEU A 7 9.76 -3.29 -10.17
C LEU A 7 9.72 -3.46 -8.65
N LEU A 8 8.53 -3.63 -8.07
CA LEU A 8 8.35 -3.91 -6.65
C LEU A 8 8.69 -5.37 -6.29
N ASN A 9 9.08 -6.23 -7.25
CA ASN A 9 9.27 -7.68 -7.07
C ASN A 9 8.04 -8.35 -6.41
N LEU A 10 6.85 -7.85 -6.73
CA LEU A 10 5.57 -8.47 -6.43
C LEU A 10 5.23 -9.27 -7.70
N GLY A 11 4.99 -10.57 -7.60
CA GLY A 11 4.82 -11.42 -8.79
C GLY A 11 3.57 -11.10 -9.59
N GLY A 12 3.24 -11.90 -10.61
CA GLY A 12 2.13 -11.62 -11.54
C GLY A 12 0.71 -11.83 -10.99
N LEU A 13 0.51 -11.84 -9.67
CA LEU A 13 -0.77 -12.09 -9.00
C LEU A 13 -1.21 -10.88 -8.18
N THR A 14 -2.52 -10.76 -7.95
CA THR A 14 -3.14 -9.64 -7.24
C THR A 14 -2.75 -9.64 -5.76
N SER A 15 -2.45 -8.46 -5.23
CA SER A 15 -2.25 -8.27 -3.79
C SER A 15 -3.55 -7.74 -3.20
N LEU A 16 -3.80 -8.04 -1.94
CA LEU A 16 -4.95 -7.49 -1.22
C LEU A 16 -4.47 -6.31 -0.37
N VAL A 17 -5.08 -5.14 -0.51
CA VAL A 17 -4.93 -4.03 0.44
C VAL A 17 -5.73 -4.38 1.69
N THR A 18 -5.05 -4.43 2.83
CA THR A 18 -5.67 -4.77 4.12
C THR A 18 -5.80 -3.58 5.05
N ASN A 19 -5.05 -2.50 4.79
CA ASN A 19 -5.11 -1.30 5.62
C ASN A 19 -4.50 -0.10 4.90
N VAL A 20 -5.03 1.08 5.23
CA VAL A 20 -4.49 2.35 4.77
C VAL A 20 -4.33 3.25 5.99
N ARG A 21 -3.12 3.74 6.23
CA ARG A 21 -2.83 4.64 7.36
C ARG A 21 -2.25 5.96 6.86
N VAL A 22 -2.84 7.04 7.37
CA VAL A 22 -2.34 8.40 7.19
C VAL A 22 -1.83 8.88 8.53
N LEU A 23 -0.52 9.08 8.64
CA LEU A 23 0.18 9.40 9.89
C LEU A 23 0.71 10.83 9.85
N TYR A 24 1.08 11.35 11.03
CA TYR A 24 1.72 12.66 11.18
C TYR A 24 1.04 13.78 10.39
N TRP A 25 -0.30 13.87 10.52
CA TRP A 25 -1.11 14.89 9.84
C TRP A 25 -1.03 14.86 8.31
N GLY A 26 -0.87 13.67 7.73
CA GLY A 26 -0.81 13.49 6.28
C GLY A 26 0.59 13.61 5.69
N ASN A 27 1.63 13.71 6.53
CA ASN A 27 3.01 13.70 6.06
C ASN A 27 3.46 12.28 5.68
N GLU A 28 2.97 11.25 6.36
CA GLU A 28 3.28 9.87 5.99
C GLU A 28 2.02 9.12 5.57
N PHE A 29 2.16 8.32 4.52
CA PHE A 29 1.12 7.44 4.00
C PHE A 29 1.65 6.02 3.94
N VAL A 30 0.90 5.09 4.53
CA VAL A 30 1.26 3.67 4.60
C VAL A 30 0.13 2.82 4.04
N LEU A 31 0.43 2.04 3.01
CA LEU A 31 -0.46 1.01 2.47
C LEU A 31 0.02 -0.36 2.96
N GLU A 32 -0.81 -1.08 3.70
CA GLU A 32 -0.52 -2.47 4.09
C GLU A 32 -1.20 -3.42 3.12
N CYS A 33 -0.41 -4.36 2.60
CA CYS A 33 -0.83 -5.29 1.58
C CYS A 33 -0.45 -6.73 1.94
N LEU A 34 -1.21 -7.68 1.40
CA LEU A 34 -0.96 -9.11 1.48
C LEU A 34 -0.80 -9.68 0.07
N TYR A 35 0.37 -10.23 -0.24
CA TYR A 35 0.63 -10.91 -1.50
C TYR A 35 0.50 -12.43 -1.30
N ASP A 36 -0.46 -13.08 -1.96
CA ASP A 36 -0.70 -14.51 -1.77
C ASP A 36 -0.69 -15.32 -3.09
N PRO A 37 0.49 -15.65 -3.64
CA PRO A 37 0.57 -16.38 -4.90
C PRO A 37 0.36 -17.89 -4.78
N THR A 38 0.59 -18.46 -3.59
CA THR A 38 0.71 -19.92 -3.35
C THR A 38 0.00 -20.39 -2.07
N GLY A 39 -0.67 -19.50 -1.34
CA GLY A 39 -1.26 -19.75 -0.02
C GLY A 39 -0.37 -19.28 1.16
N ASP A 40 0.85 -18.83 0.88
CA ASP A 40 1.84 -18.44 1.90
C ASP A 40 1.65 -17.01 2.46
N ARG A 41 0.69 -16.22 1.93
CA ARG A 41 0.27 -14.90 2.45
C ARG A 41 1.44 -14.03 2.96
N LEU A 42 2.14 -13.39 2.05
CA LEU A 42 3.33 -12.58 2.32
C LEU A 42 2.94 -11.11 2.58
N PRO A 43 2.97 -10.63 3.84
CA PRO A 43 2.65 -9.24 4.15
C PRO A 43 3.78 -8.31 3.74
N TYR A 44 3.40 -7.16 3.20
CA TYR A 44 4.32 -6.07 2.92
C TYR A 44 3.59 -4.73 3.08
N SER A 45 4.37 -3.66 3.25
CA SER A 45 3.85 -2.31 3.31
C SER A 45 4.59 -1.39 2.36
N LEU A 46 3.85 -0.44 1.81
CA LEU A 46 4.34 0.64 0.97
C LEU A 46 4.33 1.91 1.80
N ASN A 47 5.51 2.46 2.06
CA ASN A 47 5.69 3.60 2.95
C ASN A 47 6.11 4.82 2.14
N PHE A 48 5.29 5.86 2.17
CA PHE A 48 5.54 7.14 1.52
C PHE A 48 5.74 8.21 2.61
N LYS A 49 6.81 9.00 2.50
CA LYS A 49 7.12 10.08 3.46
C LYS A 49 7.28 11.43 2.78
N ASP A 50 7.15 12.48 3.58
CA ASP A 50 7.12 13.87 3.13
C ASP A 50 6.03 14.06 2.07
N CYS A 51 4.85 13.50 2.35
CA CYS A 51 3.66 13.62 1.53
C CYS A 51 3.17 15.06 1.60
N ARG A 52 3.11 15.71 0.44
CA ARG A 52 2.63 17.08 0.27
C ARG A 52 1.18 17.12 -0.17
N GLU A 53 0.75 16.08 -0.85
CA GLU A 53 -0.60 15.94 -1.35
C GLU A 53 -1.01 14.48 -1.33
N ILE A 54 -2.21 14.22 -0.82
CA ILE A 54 -2.88 12.93 -0.83
C ILE A 54 -4.27 13.18 -1.39
N ARG A 55 -4.58 12.60 -2.55
CA ARG A 55 -5.91 12.62 -3.14
C ARG A 55 -6.50 11.23 -3.12
N TRP A 56 -7.78 11.17 -2.82
CA TRP A 56 -8.56 9.95 -2.77
C TRP A 56 -9.75 10.08 -3.70
N GLU A 57 -9.90 9.15 -4.62
CA GLU A 57 -11.05 9.05 -5.51
C GLU A 57 -11.69 7.67 -5.34
N VAL A 58 -12.96 7.64 -4.99
CA VAL A 58 -13.72 6.39 -4.87
C VAL A 58 -14.47 6.21 -6.18
N HIS A 59 -14.21 5.13 -6.89
CA HIS A 59 -14.90 4.80 -8.14
C HIS A 59 -15.98 3.74 -7.94
N ASP A 60 -15.89 2.89 -6.90
CA ASP A 60 -16.97 1.99 -6.51
C ASP A 60 -17.54 2.39 -5.12
N PRO A 61 -18.58 3.24 -5.08
CA PRO A 61 -19.18 3.68 -3.83
C PRO A 61 -19.98 2.58 -3.11
N GLU A 62 -20.35 1.50 -3.80
CA GLU A 62 -21.13 0.40 -3.20
C GLU A 62 -20.23 -0.50 -2.33
N GLU A 63 -18.95 -0.60 -2.69
CA GLU A 63 -17.96 -1.43 -2.00
C GLU A 63 -17.13 -0.68 -0.93
N VAL A 64 -17.39 0.61 -0.67
CA VAL A 64 -16.66 1.41 0.35
C VAL A 64 -16.69 0.79 1.76
N GLY A 65 -17.70 -0.02 2.06
CA GLY A 65 -17.82 -0.73 3.34
C GLY A 65 -16.94 -1.98 3.45
N GLU A 66 -16.35 -2.45 2.35
CA GLU A 66 -15.55 -3.66 2.33
C GLU A 66 -14.22 -3.45 3.08
N PRO A 67 -13.80 -4.43 3.91
CA PRO A 67 -12.58 -4.32 4.70
C PRO A 67 -11.29 -4.51 3.87
N PHE A 68 -11.42 -4.91 2.61
CA PHE A 68 -10.30 -5.26 1.74
C PHE A 68 -10.54 -4.72 0.33
N ALA A 69 -9.46 -4.40 -0.38
CA ALA A 69 -9.50 -3.99 -1.78
C ALA A 69 -8.44 -4.76 -2.59
N GLU A 70 -8.75 -5.17 -3.82
CA GLU A 70 -7.76 -5.75 -4.72
C GLU A 70 -6.83 -4.66 -5.27
N LEU A 71 -5.53 -4.82 -5.08
CA LEU A 71 -4.53 -3.96 -5.69
C LEU A 71 -4.34 -4.35 -7.16
N ILE A 72 -4.86 -3.51 -8.05
CA ILE A 72 -4.81 -3.71 -9.50
C ILE A 72 -3.49 -3.20 -10.08
N GLY A 73 -3.00 -2.05 -9.60
CA GLY A 73 -1.79 -1.45 -10.15
C GLY A 73 -1.18 -0.37 -9.27
N ILE A 74 0.13 -0.19 -9.39
CA ILE A 74 0.86 0.91 -8.76
C ILE A 74 1.74 1.56 -9.81
N HIS A 75 1.77 2.89 -9.79
CA HIS A 75 2.75 3.69 -10.48
C HIS A 75 3.47 4.60 -9.46
N LEU A 76 4.80 4.62 -9.47
CA LEU A 76 5.58 5.48 -8.54
C LEU A 76 5.96 6.84 -9.13
N GLY A 77 5.54 7.16 -10.35
CA GLY A 77 5.94 8.40 -11.04
C GLY A 77 7.33 8.32 -11.69
N GLU A 78 7.58 9.20 -12.66
CA GLU A 78 8.70 9.11 -13.62
C GLU A 78 10.12 9.41 -13.07
N ASP A 79 10.29 9.81 -11.81
CA ASP A 79 11.62 10.11 -11.23
C ASP A 79 12.07 9.11 -10.16
N SER A 80 11.29 8.04 -9.92
CA SER A 80 11.57 6.99 -8.94
C SER A 80 12.60 5.95 -9.44
N HIS A 81 13.65 6.38 -10.15
CA HIS A 81 14.77 5.50 -10.49
C HIS A 81 15.74 5.37 -9.30
N PRO A 82 16.08 4.15 -8.85
CA PRO A 82 17.08 3.96 -7.80
C PRO A 82 18.44 4.49 -8.27
N GLY A 83 18.87 5.63 -7.72
CA GLY A 83 20.16 6.25 -7.99
C GLY A 83 20.12 7.69 -8.52
N SER A 84 18.94 8.24 -8.87
CA SER A 84 18.82 9.67 -9.17
C SER A 84 18.73 10.50 -7.89
N PRO A 85 19.33 11.71 -7.85
CA PRO A 85 19.18 12.62 -6.72
C PRO A 85 17.69 12.88 -6.46
N GLN A 86 17.30 12.65 -5.21
CA GLN A 86 15.95 12.74 -4.68
C GLN A 86 15.49 14.21 -4.64
N GLU A 87 15.34 14.84 -5.79
CA GLU A 87 14.79 16.19 -5.90
C GLU A 87 13.47 16.14 -6.68
N ASN A 88 12.40 15.95 -5.91
CA ASN A 88 11.03 16.32 -6.27
C ASN A 88 10.40 15.45 -7.37
N CYS A 89 9.75 14.34 -6.99
CA CYS A 89 8.91 13.54 -7.90
C CYS A 89 7.85 14.45 -8.56
N ARG A 90 8.02 14.79 -9.83
CA ARG A 90 7.11 15.72 -10.53
C ARG A 90 5.79 15.07 -10.93
N LYS A 91 5.73 13.74 -11.01
CA LYS A 91 4.51 12.96 -11.22
C LYS A 91 4.12 12.24 -9.93
N PRO A 92 2.84 12.28 -9.54
CA PRO A 92 2.38 11.61 -8.33
C PRO A 92 2.50 10.09 -8.47
N ALA A 93 2.68 9.40 -7.35
CA ALA A 93 2.36 7.99 -7.31
C ALA A 93 0.85 7.80 -7.46
N LEU A 94 0.47 6.73 -8.16
CA LEU A 94 -0.91 6.31 -8.33
C LEU A 94 -1.02 4.88 -7.81
N ILE A 95 -1.97 4.66 -6.91
CA ILE A 95 -2.33 3.34 -6.38
C ILE A 95 -3.75 3.10 -6.82
N HIS A 96 -3.94 2.07 -7.65
CA HIS A 96 -5.23 1.73 -8.23
C HIS A 96 -5.74 0.42 -7.63
N THR A 97 -6.93 0.46 -7.06
CA THR A 97 -7.65 -0.72 -6.57
C THR A 97 -8.98 -0.89 -7.28
N ASP A 98 -9.66 -2.00 -7.04
CA ASP A 98 -11.05 -2.24 -7.45
C ASP A 98 -12.04 -1.23 -6.84
N ILE A 99 -11.79 -0.70 -5.64
CA ILE A 99 -12.71 0.20 -4.92
C ILE A 99 -12.35 1.69 -5.09
N PHE A 100 -11.05 2.02 -5.10
CA PHE A 100 -10.59 3.40 -5.06
C PHE A 100 -9.25 3.62 -5.79
N GLU A 101 -8.92 4.89 -6.02
CA GLU A 101 -7.61 5.34 -6.46
C GLU A 101 -7.02 6.37 -5.50
N ILE A 102 -5.73 6.23 -5.21
CA ILE A 102 -4.98 7.18 -4.39
C ILE A 102 -3.87 7.80 -5.24
N SER A 103 -3.81 9.12 -5.23
CA SER A 103 -2.72 9.89 -5.84
C SER A 103 -1.89 10.59 -4.76
N LEU A 104 -0.58 10.40 -4.79
CA LEU A 104 0.36 10.87 -3.76
C LEU A 104 1.47 11.71 -4.38
N LEU A 105 1.67 12.93 -3.90
CA LEU A 105 2.93 13.67 -4.08
C LEU A 105 3.78 13.50 -2.83
N TYR A 106 4.93 12.85 -2.98
CA TYR A 106 5.81 12.45 -1.88
C TYR A 106 7.28 12.71 -2.25
N SER A 107 8.17 12.68 -1.24
CA SER A 107 9.62 12.88 -1.46
C SER A 107 10.43 11.60 -1.31
N SER A 108 9.99 10.66 -0.46
CA SER A 108 10.67 9.37 -0.31
C SER A 108 9.69 8.21 -0.22
N PHE A 109 10.12 7.06 -0.73
CA PHE A 109 9.35 5.82 -0.79
C PHE A 109 10.22 4.64 -0.36
N ASN A 110 9.65 3.73 0.41
CA ASN A 110 10.27 2.46 0.75
C ASN A 110 9.23 1.35 0.79
N ILE A 111 9.67 0.13 0.47
CA ILE A 111 8.88 -1.08 0.65
C ILE A 111 9.43 -1.83 1.85
N GLU A 112 8.58 -2.14 2.81
CA GLU A 112 8.92 -3.03 3.91
C GLU A 112 8.24 -4.37 3.69
N ARG A 113 9.01 -5.43 3.70
CA ARG A 113 8.50 -6.80 3.64
C ARG A 113 8.58 -7.35 5.04
N GLY A 114 7.46 -7.80 5.59
CA GLY A 114 7.45 -8.37 6.92
C GLY A 114 8.27 -9.65 6.93
N GLN A 115 9.32 -9.72 7.76
CA GLN A 115 9.62 -11.00 8.39
C GLN A 115 8.48 -11.23 9.39
N HIS A 116 7.84 -12.41 9.29
CA HIS A 116 6.77 -12.89 10.15
C HIS A 116 7.04 -12.50 11.62
N SER A 117 6.44 -11.41 12.09
CA SER A 117 6.35 -11.12 13.51
C SER A 117 5.17 -11.94 14.01
N ALA A 118 5.47 -13.19 14.37
CA ALA A 118 4.54 -14.05 15.07
C ALA A 118 4.25 -13.42 16.45
N GLU A 119 3.27 -12.52 16.53
CA GLU A 119 2.48 -12.37 17.75
C GLU A 119 1.17 -13.14 17.55
N ILE A 120 1.28 -14.42 17.85
CA ILE A 120 0.19 -15.37 17.99
C ILE A 120 -0.68 -14.94 19.18
N GLU A 121 -2.00 -15.00 18.95
CA GLU A 121 -3.08 -14.96 19.94
C GLU A 121 -2.72 -15.56 21.31
N GLN A 122 -2.87 -14.78 22.39
CA GLN A 122 -3.35 -15.21 23.72
C GLN A 122 -3.92 -13.96 24.40
N SER A 123 -5.12 -13.88 24.98
CA SER A 123 -6.12 -14.88 25.31
C SER A 123 -7.38 -14.13 25.79
N LYS A 124 -8.56 -14.51 25.26
CA LYS A 124 -9.85 -14.20 25.87
C LYS A 124 -10.24 -15.42 26.71
N PRO A 125 -10.42 -15.32 28.03
CA PRO A 125 -11.32 -16.20 28.72
C PRO A 125 -12.66 -15.49 28.92
N LEU A 126 -13.68 -16.08 28.31
CA LEU A 126 -15.07 -15.97 28.71
C LEU A 126 -15.22 -16.77 30.02
N VAL A 127 -15.58 -16.14 31.14
CA VAL A 127 -16.22 -16.83 32.27
C VAL A 127 -17.28 -15.91 32.87
N GLU A 128 -18.53 -16.34 32.71
CA GLU A 128 -19.70 -15.93 33.48
C GLU A 128 -19.54 -16.28 34.96
N ALA A 129 -19.96 -15.37 35.85
CA ALA A 129 -20.52 -15.68 37.16
C ALA A 129 -21.35 -14.48 37.66
#